data_AF-A0A1S6HJ55-F1
#
_entry.id   AF-A0A1S6HJ55-F1
#
_cell.length_a   1.000
_cell.length_b   1.000
_cell.length_c   1.000
_cell.angle_alpha   90.00
_cell.angle_beta   90.00
_cell.angle_gamma   90.00
#
_symmetry.space_group_name_H-M   'P 1'
#
loop_
_entity.id
_entity.type
_entity.pdbx_description
1 polymer ?
#
loop_
_entity_poly.entity_id
_entity_poly.type
_entity_poly.pdbx_seq_one_letter_code
_entity_poly.pdbx_strand_id
1 'polypeptide(L)'
;MKKNTFKAGLLAIVASTALMTSAVYAEDGQHDGQHHMKSERMGHHGGMRQMFRGLDLTDEQKTEIKSLMKEQKSAMKENRPSKEERQAKKAEFLSLITADNFDEAKAQELMQARQDNAKFKKLGMLEVQNKIYKLLTPEQQEQFKDNFEKGHSRKGGH
;
A
#
# COMPACT_ATOMS: atom_id res chain seq x y z
N MET A 1 -3.98 -11.25 59.08
CA MET A 1 -2.58 -11.66 58.79
C MET A 1 -2.53 -13.17 58.60
N LYS A 2 -2.27 -13.66 57.39
CA LYS A 2 -2.03 -15.09 57.15
C LYS A 2 -0.68 -15.20 56.43
N LYS A 3 0.33 -15.63 57.17
CA LYS A 3 1.65 -16.04 56.66
C LYS A 3 1.52 -17.49 56.25
N ASN A 4 2.01 -17.87 55.08
CA ASN A 4 2.40 -19.25 54.78
C ASN A 4 3.55 -19.22 53.77
N THR A 5 4.75 -19.39 54.30
CA THR A 5 6.01 -19.65 53.62
C THR A 5 6.14 -21.15 53.38
N PHE A 6 6.35 -21.58 52.14
CA PHE A 6 6.89 -22.91 51.85
C PHE A 6 8.18 -22.78 51.04
N LYS A 7 9.16 -23.55 51.49
CA LYS A 7 10.59 -23.49 51.18
C LYS A 7 10.92 -24.37 49.97
N ALA A 8 11.95 -23.92 49.26
CA ALA A 8 12.90 -24.59 48.38
C ALA A 8 12.77 -26.11 48.14
N GLY A 9 12.86 -26.48 46.85
CA GLY A 9 13.38 -27.77 46.39
C GLY A 9 14.33 -27.51 45.21
N LEU A 10 15.58 -27.97 45.35
CA LEU A 10 16.74 -27.73 44.49
C LEU A 10 17.16 -29.10 43.92
N LEU A 11 17.25 -29.26 42.58
CA LEU A 11 17.91 -30.38 41.88
C LEU A 11 17.95 -30.03 40.38
N ALA A 12 19.04 -29.53 39.78
CA ALA A 12 20.35 -30.13 39.48
C ALA A 12 20.39 -31.00 38.19
N ILE A 13 21.02 -30.41 37.16
CA ILE A 13 21.97 -30.99 36.17
C ILE A 13 21.43 -31.97 35.10
N VAL A 14 21.49 -31.55 33.82
CA VAL A 14 22.17 -32.22 32.68
C VAL A 14 22.49 -31.10 31.66
N ALA A 15 23.71 -30.56 31.60
CA ALA A 15 24.90 -31.06 30.88
C ALA A 15 24.79 -31.08 29.34
N SER A 16 25.61 -30.22 28.73
CA SER A 16 26.28 -30.41 27.44
C SER A 16 25.52 -30.02 26.16
N THR A 17 25.76 -28.77 25.78
CA THR A 17 26.14 -28.30 24.44
C THR A 17 26.35 -29.36 23.36
N ALA A 18 25.55 -29.27 22.30
CA ALA A 18 25.93 -29.67 20.95
C ALA A 18 25.63 -28.51 20.00
N LEU A 19 26.49 -27.49 19.97
CA LEU A 19 26.52 -26.55 18.86
C LEU A 19 27.29 -27.21 17.72
N MET A 20 26.54 -27.75 16.77
CA MET A 20 27.06 -28.26 15.50
C MET A 20 27.59 -27.08 14.68
N THR A 21 28.90 -26.81 14.76
CA THR A 21 29.58 -25.92 13.82
C THR A 21 29.89 -26.70 12.54
N SER A 22 28.99 -26.65 11.57
CA SER A 22 29.36 -26.86 10.17
C SER A 22 29.60 -25.50 9.54
N ALA A 23 30.88 -25.15 9.39
CA ALA A 23 31.29 -24.06 8.52
C ALA A 23 31.13 -24.56 7.09
N VAL A 24 30.13 -24.03 6.37
CA VAL A 24 30.05 -24.17 4.92
C VAL A 24 30.53 -22.86 4.33
N TYR A 25 31.83 -22.82 4.01
CA TYR A 25 32.38 -21.85 3.07
C TYR A 25 32.15 -22.40 1.67
N ALA A 26 31.27 -21.75 0.92
CA ALA A 26 31.15 -21.84 -0.54
C ALA A 26 30.73 -20.43 -0.97
N GLU A 27 31.66 -19.63 -1.45
CA GLU A 27 32.21 -19.59 -2.81
C GLU A 27 31.74 -18.26 -3.39
N ASP A 28 32.71 -17.46 -3.80
CA ASP A 28 32.58 -16.11 -4.32
C ASP A 28 31.89 -16.15 -5.69
N GLY A 29 30.56 -16.29 -5.65
CA GLY A 29 29.69 -16.18 -6.80
C GLY A 29 29.43 -14.71 -7.11
N GLN A 30 30.35 -14.12 -7.88
CA GLN A 30 30.20 -12.82 -8.51
C GLN A 30 28.97 -12.82 -9.44
N HIS A 31 27.77 -12.59 -8.87
CA HIS A 31 26.55 -12.40 -9.64
C HIS A 31 26.43 -10.92 -10.01
N ASP A 32 27.19 -10.53 -11.02
CA ASP A 32 26.97 -9.31 -11.80
C ASP A 32 25.72 -9.52 -12.67
N GLY A 33 24.57 -9.44 -12.01
CA GLY A 33 23.26 -9.62 -12.60
C GLY A 33 22.40 -8.41 -12.30
N GLN A 34 22.89 -7.23 -12.68
CA GLN A 34 22.15 -5.97 -12.62
C GLN A 34 21.05 -5.98 -13.70
N HIS A 35 20.09 -6.90 -13.56
CA HIS A 35 18.83 -6.81 -14.26
C HIS A 35 18.06 -5.66 -13.62
N HIS A 36 18.28 -4.46 -14.15
CA HIS A 36 17.28 -3.40 -14.12
C HIS A 36 16.04 -3.93 -14.85
N MET A 37 15.23 -4.73 -14.16
CA MET A 37 13.80 -4.69 -14.34
C MET A 37 13.43 -3.23 -14.07
N LYS A 38 13.44 -2.40 -15.13
CA LYS A 38 12.46 -1.33 -15.24
C LYS A 38 11.15 -2.08 -15.08
N SER A 39 10.69 -2.23 -13.83
CA SER A 39 9.27 -2.18 -13.60
C SER A 39 8.90 -0.88 -14.28
N GLU A 40 8.33 -1.00 -15.48
CA GLU A 40 7.31 -0.08 -15.92
C GLU A 40 6.41 -0.01 -14.71
N ARG A 41 6.64 1.02 -13.91
CA ARG A 41 5.73 1.43 -12.88
C ARG A 41 4.49 1.79 -13.68
N MET A 42 3.67 0.79 -13.99
CA MET A 42 2.22 0.85 -14.10
C MET A 42 1.71 1.24 -12.70
N GLY A 43 2.27 2.33 -12.17
CA GLY A 43 1.67 3.09 -11.12
C GLY A 43 0.38 3.57 -11.73
N HIS A 44 -0.71 3.13 -11.13
CA HIS A 44 -2.07 3.62 -11.32
C HIS A 44 -2.22 5.14 -11.03
N HIS A 45 -1.17 5.94 -11.23
CA HIS A 45 -1.07 7.39 -11.13
C HIS A 45 -1.62 8.12 -12.36
N GLY A 46 -2.16 7.38 -13.34
CA GLY A 46 -2.74 7.94 -14.55
C GLY A 46 -4.10 8.61 -14.33
N GLY A 47 -4.94 8.11 -13.42
CA GLY A 47 -6.36 8.47 -13.38
C GLY A 47 -6.62 9.98 -13.28
N MET A 48 -6.14 10.62 -12.21
CA MET A 48 -6.31 12.07 -12.05
C MET A 48 -5.59 12.88 -13.14
N ARG A 49 -4.34 12.54 -13.44
CA ARG A 49 -3.52 13.30 -14.39
C ARG A 49 -4.06 13.24 -15.82
N GLN A 50 -4.73 12.14 -16.19
CA GLN A 50 -5.32 11.96 -17.51
C GLN A 50 -6.59 12.79 -17.68
N MET A 51 -7.42 12.93 -16.65
CA MET A 51 -8.67 13.70 -16.75
C MET A 51 -8.44 15.20 -16.93
N PHE A 52 -7.37 15.74 -16.34
CA PHE A 52 -7.00 17.16 -16.49
C PHE A 52 -6.03 17.41 -17.65
N ARG A 53 -5.77 16.41 -18.49
CA ARG A 53 -4.77 16.54 -19.56
C ARG A 53 -5.30 17.44 -20.67
N GLY A 54 -4.52 18.46 -21.03
CA GLY A 54 -4.84 19.34 -22.15
C GLY A 54 -5.93 20.38 -21.85
N LEU A 55 -6.39 20.48 -20.59
CA LEU A 55 -7.18 21.62 -20.15
C LEU A 55 -6.29 22.85 -20.09
N ASP A 56 -6.70 23.94 -20.75
CA ASP A 56 -6.01 25.21 -20.67
C ASP A 56 -6.40 25.94 -19.37
N LEU A 57 -5.72 25.58 -18.28
CA LEU A 57 -5.99 26.11 -16.95
C LEU A 57 -5.32 27.47 -16.74
N THR A 58 -6.04 28.40 -16.12
CA THR A 58 -5.45 29.66 -15.64
C THR A 58 -4.45 29.39 -14.50
N ASP A 59 -3.57 30.34 -14.24
CA ASP A 59 -2.58 30.17 -13.17
C ASP A 59 -3.22 30.15 -11.77
N GLU A 60 -4.34 30.84 -11.61
CA GLU A 60 -5.19 30.77 -10.41
C GLU A 60 -5.76 29.36 -10.24
N GLN A 61 -6.41 28.80 -11.27
CA GLN A 61 -6.94 27.43 -11.26
C GLN A 61 -5.84 26.40 -10.95
N LYS A 62 -4.66 26.52 -11.58
CA LYS A 62 -3.52 25.62 -11.30
C LYS A 62 -3.08 25.70 -9.84
N THR A 63 -3.09 26.88 -9.25
CA THR A 63 -2.66 27.10 -7.86
C THR A 63 -3.65 26.45 -6.90
N GLU A 64 -4.94 26.66 -7.10
CA GLU A 64 -6.00 26.03 -6.29
C GLU A 64 -6.00 24.51 -6.42
N ILE A 65 -5.88 23.98 -7.65
CA ILE A 65 -5.77 22.54 -7.90
C ILE A 65 -4.57 21.93 -7.16
N LYS A 66 -3.40 22.58 -7.22
CA LYS A 66 -2.21 22.12 -6.48
C LYS A 66 -2.45 22.12 -4.97
N SER A 67 -3.15 23.12 -4.46
CA SER A 67 -3.50 23.21 -3.04
C SER A 67 -4.40 22.04 -2.62
N LEU A 68 -5.49 21.81 -3.34
CA LEU A 68 -6.43 20.69 -3.10
C LEU A 68 -5.72 19.32 -3.14
N MET A 69 -4.82 19.13 -4.11
CA MET A 69 -4.04 17.89 -4.24
C MET A 69 -3.05 17.71 -3.08
N LYS A 70 -2.45 18.80 -2.59
CA LYS A 70 -1.52 18.78 -1.46
C LYS A 70 -2.26 18.45 -0.17
N GLU A 71 -3.42 19.07 0.06
CA GLU A 71 -4.29 18.77 1.21
C GLU A 71 -4.68 17.29 1.24
N GLN A 72 -5.18 16.78 0.10
CA GLN A 72 -5.54 15.36 -0.02
C GLN A 72 -4.33 14.44 0.20
N LYS A 73 -3.16 14.80 -0.33
CA LYS A 73 -1.94 14.03 -0.10
C LYS A 73 -1.54 14.00 1.38
N SER A 74 -1.73 15.10 2.10
CA SER A 74 -1.49 15.17 3.55
C SER A 74 -2.47 14.30 4.31
N ALA A 75 -3.78 14.40 4.05
CA ALA A 75 -4.80 13.56 4.67
C ALA A 75 -4.57 12.06 4.42
N MET A 76 -4.12 11.72 3.21
CA MET A 76 -3.76 10.33 2.86
C MET A 76 -2.45 9.86 3.51
N LYS A 77 -1.53 10.77 3.82
CA LYS A 77 -0.28 10.45 4.51
C LYS A 77 -0.53 10.20 5.99
N GLU A 78 -1.44 10.94 6.61
CA GLU A 78 -1.86 10.74 8.00
C GLU A 78 -2.51 9.37 8.20
N ASN A 79 -3.38 8.96 7.27
CA ASN A 79 -4.04 7.65 7.29
C ASN A 79 -3.19 6.51 6.69
N ARG A 80 -1.89 6.75 6.46
CA ARG A 80 -1.01 5.76 5.84
C ARG A 80 -0.47 4.81 6.90
N PRO A 81 -0.64 3.48 6.73
CA PRO A 81 -0.05 2.52 7.66
C PRO A 81 1.47 2.67 7.75
N SER A 82 1.99 2.43 8.95
CA SER A 82 3.42 2.48 9.25
C SER A 82 4.20 1.47 8.39
N LYS A 83 5.53 1.53 8.42
CA LYS A 83 6.33 0.52 7.69
C LYS A 83 6.14 -0.87 8.30
N GLU A 84 6.08 -0.95 9.63
CA GLU A 84 5.89 -2.18 10.39
C GLU A 84 4.50 -2.77 10.14
N GLU A 85 3.44 -1.98 10.20
CA GLU A 85 2.07 -2.44 9.92
C GLU A 85 1.95 -3.00 8.48
N ARG A 86 2.63 -2.37 7.52
CA ARG A 86 2.68 -2.88 6.14
C ARG A 86 3.44 -4.19 6.03
N GLN A 87 4.51 -4.38 6.81
CA GLN A 87 5.26 -5.63 6.84
C GLN A 87 4.45 -6.74 7.52
N ALA A 88 3.79 -6.44 8.64
CA ALA A 88 2.90 -7.36 9.33
C ALA A 88 1.78 -7.86 8.40
N LYS A 89 1.06 -6.94 7.74
CA LYS A 89 0.02 -7.31 6.76
C LYS A 89 0.58 -8.19 5.65
N LYS A 90 1.78 -7.89 5.14
CA LYS A 90 2.42 -8.74 4.10
C LYS A 90 2.71 -10.15 4.61
N ALA A 91 3.19 -10.27 5.85
CA ALA A 91 3.45 -11.57 6.47
C ALA A 91 2.14 -12.36 6.67
N GLU A 92 1.05 -11.70 7.10
CA GLU A 92 -0.27 -12.33 7.21
C GLU A 92 -0.75 -12.91 5.87
N PHE A 93 -0.64 -12.14 4.79
CA PHE A 93 -0.94 -12.65 3.44
C PHE A 93 -0.05 -13.82 3.04
N LEU A 94 1.26 -13.76 3.34
CA LEU A 94 2.17 -14.86 3.05
C LEU A 94 1.76 -16.12 3.81
N SER A 95 1.42 -15.99 5.09
CA SER A 95 1.00 -17.13 5.92
C SER A 95 -0.25 -17.84 5.40
N LEU A 96 -1.19 -17.11 4.79
CA LEU A 96 -2.36 -17.73 4.15
C LEU A 96 -2.00 -18.54 2.91
N ILE A 97 -0.97 -18.11 2.17
CA ILE A 97 -0.52 -18.76 0.93
C ILE A 97 0.34 -20.00 1.26
N THR A 98 1.13 -19.94 2.32
CA THR A 98 2.07 -21.00 2.69
C THR A 98 1.52 -21.96 3.74
N ALA A 99 0.27 -21.81 4.18
CA ALA A 99 -0.36 -22.73 5.11
C ALA A 99 -0.69 -24.06 4.44
N ASP A 100 -0.61 -25.16 5.20
CA ASP A 100 -0.97 -26.50 4.72
C ASP A 100 -2.44 -26.59 4.27
N ASN A 101 -3.31 -25.81 4.92
CA ASN A 101 -4.72 -25.66 4.58
C ASN A 101 -5.09 -24.18 4.45
N PHE A 102 -5.92 -23.85 3.45
CA PHE A 102 -6.37 -22.49 3.23
C PHE A 102 -7.44 -22.07 4.24
N ASP A 103 -7.16 -21.02 5.00
CA ASP A 103 -8.11 -20.38 5.91
C ASP A 103 -8.90 -19.29 5.17
N GLU A 104 -10.05 -19.68 4.61
CA GLU A 104 -10.91 -18.78 3.86
C GLU A 104 -11.45 -17.62 4.73
N ALA A 105 -11.81 -17.89 5.99
CA ALA A 105 -12.38 -16.88 6.88
C ALA A 105 -11.37 -15.76 7.15
N LYS A 106 -10.12 -16.12 7.46
CA LYS A 106 -9.03 -15.15 7.65
C LYS A 106 -8.68 -14.43 6.35
N ALA A 107 -8.73 -15.11 5.21
CA ALA A 107 -8.53 -14.46 3.92
C ALA A 107 -9.59 -13.38 3.64
N GLN A 108 -10.86 -13.68 3.91
CA GLN A 108 -11.97 -12.74 3.76
C GLN A 108 -11.82 -11.52 4.68
N GLU A 109 -11.41 -11.71 5.94
CA GLU A 109 -11.15 -10.61 6.88
C GLU A 109 -10.04 -9.67 6.37
N LEU A 110 -8.90 -10.22 5.94
CA LEU A 110 -7.80 -9.42 5.39
C LEU A 110 -8.20 -8.69 4.10
N MET A 111 -9.07 -9.29 3.28
CA MET A 111 -9.65 -8.64 2.10
C MET A 111 -10.58 -7.49 2.49
N GLN A 112 -11.45 -7.67 3.47
CA GLN A 112 -12.36 -6.63 3.95
C GLN A 112 -11.59 -5.39 4.41
N ALA A 113 -10.55 -5.58 5.23
CA ALA A 113 -9.69 -4.49 5.69
C ALA A 113 -9.00 -3.74 4.52
N ARG A 114 -8.62 -4.45 3.45
CA ARG A 114 -8.08 -3.82 2.23
C ARG A 114 -9.15 -3.04 1.47
N GLN A 115 -10.36 -3.60 1.35
CA GLN A 115 -11.47 -2.96 0.65
C GLN A 115 -11.85 -1.65 1.32
N ASP A 116 -11.92 -1.60 2.65
CA ASP A 116 -12.31 -0.39 3.36
C ASP A 116 -11.26 0.72 3.22
N ASN A 117 -9.96 0.37 3.27
CA ASN A 117 -8.90 1.32 2.94
C ASN A 117 -8.99 1.83 1.50
N ALA A 118 -9.31 0.95 0.54
CA ALA A 118 -9.48 1.32 -0.86
C ALA A 118 -10.70 2.23 -1.07
N LYS A 119 -11.82 1.96 -0.38
CA LYS A 119 -13.04 2.80 -0.41
C LYS A 119 -12.73 4.20 0.11
N PHE A 120 -12.08 4.31 1.28
CA PHE A 120 -11.69 5.60 1.86
C PHE A 120 -10.86 6.44 0.87
N LYS A 121 -9.84 5.84 0.24
CA LYS A 121 -9.01 6.50 -0.76
C LYS A 121 -9.80 6.94 -2.00
N LYS A 122 -10.69 6.08 -2.51
CA LYS A 122 -11.52 6.37 -3.69
C LYS A 122 -12.50 7.51 -3.40
N LEU A 123 -13.16 7.49 -2.25
CA LEU A 123 -14.09 8.54 -1.84
C LEU A 123 -13.39 9.91 -1.76
N GLY A 124 -12.25 9.98 -1.06
CA GLY A 124 -11.50 11.24 -0.99
C GLY A 124 -10.99 11.70 -2.36
N MET A 125 -10.62 10.77 -3.25
CA MET A 125 -10.24 11.14 -4.62
C MET A 125 -11.42 11.71 -5.43
N LEU A 126 -12.61 11.09 -5.31
CA LEU A 126 -13.84 11.58 -5.96
C LEU A 126 -14.21 12.98 -5.44
N GLU A 127 -14.03 13.23 -4.15
CA GLU A 127 -14.28 14.55 -3.58
C GLU A 127 -13.35 15.62 -4.17
N VAL A 128 -12.05 15.33 -4.29
CA VAL A 128 -11.09 16.24 -4.94
C VAL A 128 -11.43 16.45 -6.42
N GLN A 129 -11.83 15.39 -7.14
CA GLN A 129 -12.30 15.51 -8.52
C GLN A 129 -13.48 16.48 -8.63
N ASN A 130 -14.46 16.35 -7.74
CA ASN A 130 -15.62 17.24 -7.71
C ASN A 130 -15.22 18.70 -7.43
N LYS A 131 -14.34 18.93 -6.44
CA LYS A 131 -13.85 20.27 -6.11
C LYS A 131 -13.15 20.91 -7.31
N ILE A 132 -12.27 20.17 -7.99
CA ILE A 132 -11.57 20.71 -9.16
C ILE A 132 -12.53 20.95 -10.33
N TYR A 133 -13.46 20.03 -10.59
CA TYR A 133 -14.45 20.19 -11.67
C TYR A 133 -15.24 21.50 -11.54
N LYS A 134 -15.57 21.90 -10.30
CA LYS A 134 -16.26 23.17 -10.01
C LYS A 134 -15.41 24.43 -10.25
N LEU A 135 -14.09 24.30 -10.34
CA LEU A 135 -13.18 25.42 -10.69
C LEU A 135 -13.08 25.64 -12.20
N LEU A 136 -13.52 24.67 -13.00
CA LEU A 136 -13.40 24.70 -14.45
C LEU A 136 -14.52 25.55 -15.10
N THR A 137 -14.18 26.22 -16.20
CA THR A 137 -15.17 26.87 -17.07
C THR A 137 -16.06 25.84 -17.77
N PRO A 138 -17.23 26.21 -18.32
CA PRO A 138 -18.10 25.29 -19.04
C PRO A 138 -17.39 24.51 -20.16
N GLU A 139 -16.53 25.17 -20.93
CA GLU A 139 -15.77 24.57 -22.04
C GLU A 139 -14.73 23.56 -21.51
N GLN A 140 -14.03 23.93 -20.43
CA GLN A 140 -13.06 23.04 -19.77
C GLN A 140 -13.77 21.81 -19.15
N GLN A 141 -14.99 21.97 -18.63
CA GLN A 141 -15.78 20.88 -18.08
C GLN A 141 -16.19 19.85 -19.14
N GLU A 142 -16.52 20.30 -20.35
CA GLU A 142 -16.81 19.41 -21.48
C GLU A 142 -15.58 18.57 -21.85
N GLN A 143 -14.41 19.22 -21.99
CA GLN A 143 -13.16 18.52 -22.26
C GLN A 143 -12.77 17.57 -21.10
N PHE A 144 -13.06 17.94 -19.86
CA PHE A 144 -12.85 17.06 -18.71
C PHE A 144 -13.69 15.77 -18.83
N LYS A 145 -14.97 15.86 -19.24
CA LYS A 145 -15.84 14.69 -19.43
C LYS A 145 -15.34 13.79 -20.56
N ASP A 146 -14.95 14.38 -21.69
CA ASP A 146 -14.36 13.64 -22.80
C ASP A 146 -13.06 12.90 -22.38
N ASN A 147 -12.18 13.58 -21.64
CA ASN A 147 -10.99 12.97 -21.07
C ASN A 147 -11.32 11.82 -20.09
N PHE A 148 -12.39 11.97 -19.29
CA PHE A 148 -12.86 10.95 -18.36
C PHE A 148 -13.29 9.69 -19.12
N GLU A 149 -14.14 9.83 -20.13
CA GLU A 149 -14.63 8.72 -20.97
C GLU A 149 -13.49 8.03 -21.73
N LYS A 150 -12.56 8.80 -22.30
CA LYS A 150 -11.36 8.28 -22.97
C LYS A 150 -10.38 7.60 -22.02
N GLY A 151 -10.34 8.02 -20.76
CA GLY A 151 -9.55 7.38 -19.71
C GLY A 151 -10.10 5.99 -19.34
N HIS A 152 -11.43 5.85 -19.37
CA HIS A 152 -12.12 4.57 -19.15
C HIS A 152 -11.93 3.59 -20.31
N SER A 153 -12.02 4.04 -21.56
CA SER A 153 -11.92 3.16 -22.74
C SER A 153 -10.52 2.54 -22.92
N ARG A 154 -9.44 3.27 -22.59
CA ARG A 154 -8.07 2.73 -22.65
C ARG A 154 -7.78 1.62 -21.64
N LYS A 155 -8.60 1.47 -20.60
CA LYS A 155 -8.39 0.50 -19.53
C LYS A 155 -9.03 -0.88 -19.80
N GLY A 156 -9.84 -1.00 -20.85
CA GLY A 156 -10.48 -2.26 -21.27
C GLY A 156 -9.90 -2.91 -22.52
N GLY A 157 -8.77 -2.41 -23.03
CA GLY A 157 -8.15 -2.85 -24.29
C GLY A 157 -6.82 -3.59 -24.14
N HIS A 158 -6.58 -4.24 -23.00
CA HIS A 158 -5.43 -5.12 -22.77
C HIS A 158 -5.87 -6.43 -22.14
#